data_AF-A0A6A6MHZ1-F1
#
_entry.id   AF-A0A6A6MHZ1-F1
#
_cell.length_a   1.000
_cell.length_b   1.000
_cell.length_c   1.000
_cell.angle_alpha   90.00
_cell.angle_beta   90.00
_cell.angle_gamma   90.00
#
_symmetry.space_group_name_H-M   'P 1'
#
loop_
_entity.id
_entity.type
_entity.pdbx_description
1 polymer ?
#
loop_
_entity_poly.entity_id
_entity_poly.type
_entity_poly.pdbx_seq_one_letter_code
_entity_poly.pdbx_strand_id
1 'polypeptide(L)'
;MEGGHGTDAEREDEDFESELLRDRFRLSTISIAEAEAKKNGMDISEPIVACIADLAFKYAEQLAKDLELFAQHAGRKSVNMEDVILSAHRNEHLAASLRSFSNDLKAREPQSEKKRKKVSKKEEKASTSAVHIPDL
;
A
#
# COMPACT_ATOMS: atom_id res chain seq x y z
N MET A 1 -21.93 -21.02 -17.50
CA MET A 1 -21.68 -20.07 -18.60
C MET A 1 -22.59 -18.88 -18.35
N GLU A 2 -22.21 -18.01 -17.41
CA GLU A 2 -22.94 -16.75 -17.16
C GLU A 2 -21.99 -15.63 -17.59
N GLY A 3 -22.11 -15.24 -18.86
CA GLY A 3 -21.49 -14.02 -19.36
C GLY A 3 -22.44 -12.87 -19.06
N GLY A 4 -22.20 -12.15 -17.96
CA GLY A 4 -22.83 -10.86 -17.72
C GLY A 4 -22.41 -9.91 -18.83
N HIS A 5 -23.32 -9.62 -19.76
CA HIS A 5 -23.18 -8.46 -20.63
C HIS A 5 -23.42 -7.24 -19.75
N GLY A 6 -22.33 -6.60 -19.32
CA GLY A 6 -22.42 -5.23 -18.80
C GLY A 6 -23.18 -4.38 -19.81
N THR A 7 -24.08 -3.55 -19.29
CA THR A 7 -24.87 -2.63 -20.12
C THR A 7 -23.93 -1.71 -20.90
N ASP A 8 -24.38 -1.17 -22.03
CA ASP A 8 -23.56 -0.29 -22.88
C ASP A 8 -23.02 0.90 -22.06
N ALA A 9 -23.86 1.44 -21.17
CA ALA A 9 -23.51 2.49 -20.22
C ALA A 9 -22.40 2.09 -19.22
N GLU A 10 -22.43 0.87 -18.66
CA GLU A 10 -21.40 0.39 -17.73
C GLU A 10 -20.02 0.28 -18.41
N ARG A 11 -19.98 -0.08 -19.70
CA ARG A 11 -18.72 -0.14 -20.46
C ARG A 11 -18.19 1.25 -20.78
N GLU A 12 -19.07 2.17 -21.16
CA GLU A 12 -18.70 3.58 -21.39
C GLU A 12 -18.13 4.23 -20.13
N ASP A 13 -18.73 3.96 -18.97
CA ASP A 13 -18.23 4.42 -17.67
C ASP A 13 -16.85 3.81 -17.33
N GLU A 14 -16.65 2.50 -17.56
CA GLU A 14 -15.36 1.83 -17.36
C GLU A 14 -14.25 2.39 -18.27
N ASP A 15 -14.58 2.63 -19.55
CA ASP A 15 -13.64 3.22 -20.52
C ASP A 15 -13.26 4.66 -20.12
N PHE A 16 -14.22 5.45 -19.65
CA PHE A 16 -13.97 6.81 -19.16
C PHE A 16 -13.08 6.81 -17.91
N GLU A 17 -13.35 5.94 -16.94
CA GLU A 17 -12.52 5.81 -15.73
C GLU A 17 -11.09 5.34 -16.06
N SER A 18 -10.95 4.43 -17.03
CA SER A 18 -9.66 3.97 -17.53
C SER A 18 -8.86 5.10 -18.18
N GLU A 19 -9.51 5.92 -19.00
CA GLU A 19 -8.89 7.09 -19.63
C GLU A 19 -8.49 8.13 -18.58
N LEU A 20 -9.37 8.43 -17.62
CA LEU A 20 -9.08 9.35 -16.52
C LEU A 20 -7.88 8.88 -15.67
N LEU A 21 -7.81 7.58 -15.36
CA LEU A 21 -6.69 7.00 -14.63
C LEU A 21 -5.38 7.14 -15.41
N ARG A 22 -5.41 6.84 -16.71
CA ARG A 22 -4.24 6.95 -17.59
C ARG A 22 -3.74 8.40 -17.69
N ASP A 23 -4.65 9.36 -17.78
CA ASP A 23 -4.30 10.78 -17.82
C ASP A 23 -3.65 11.26 -16.52
N ARG A 24 -4.21 10.89 -15.37
CA ARG A 24 -3.61 11.21 -14.06
C ARG A 24 -2.24 10.56 -13.89
N PHE A 25 -2.11 9.31 -14.33
CA PHE A 25 -0.84 8.59 -14.30
C PHE A 25 0.23 9.28 -15.16
N ARG A 26 -0.15 9.75 -16.36
CA ARG A 26 0.72 10.53 -17.25
C ARG A 26 1.18 11.83 -16.60
N LEU A 27 0.28 12.60 -15.99
CA LEU A 27 0.65 13.84 -15.27
C LEU A 27 1.65 13.58 -14.14
N SER A 28 1.44 12.52 -13.36
CA SER A 28 2.39 12.14 -12.31
C SER A 28 3.76 11.74 -12.89
N THR A 29 3.76 11.03 -14.02
CA THR A 29 5.01 10.62 -14.69
C THR A 29 5.78 11.82 -15.21
N ILE A 30 5.10 12.78 -15.84
CA ILE A 30 5.70 14.04 -16.30
C ILE A 30 6.36 14.75 -15.12
N SER A 31 5.64 14.93 -14.01
CA SER A 31 6.16 15.61 -12.82
C SER A 31 7.42 14.95 -12.25
N ILE A 32 7.45 13.61 -12.19
CA ILE A 32 8.63 12.86 -11.70
C ILE A 32 9.80 13.01 -12.68
N ALA A 33 9.53 12.86 -13.98
CA ALA A 33 10.56 12.87 -15.01
C ALA A 33 11.22 14.25 -15.14
N GLU A 34 10.43 15.33 -15.13
CA GLU A 34 10.93 16.71 -15.13
C GLU A 34 11.71 17.05 -13.86
N ALA A 35 11.24 16.60 -12.69
CA ALA A 35 11.95 16.82 -11.44
C ALA A 35 13.33 16.13 -11.44
N GLU A 36 13.42 14.90 -11.97
CA GLU A 36 14.69 14.19 -12.08
C GLU A 36 15.59 14.81 -13.16
N ALA A 37 15.05 15.21 -14.32
CA ALA A 37 15.82 15.90 -15.36
C ALA A 37 16.45 17.20 -14.80
N LYS A 38 15.65 18.02 -14.13
CA LYS A 38 16.11 19.27 -13.49
C LYS A 38 17.19 19.02 -12.44
N LYS A 39 17.04 18.00 -11.60
CA LYS A 39 18.04 17.62 -10.59
C LYS A 39 19.39 17.24 -11.21
N ASN A 40 19.37 16.69 -12.42
CA ASN A 40 20.56 16.34 -13.18
C ASN A 40 21.05 17.46 -14.12
N GLY A 41 20.39 18.63 -14.12
CA GLY A 41 20.73 19.74 -15.02
C GLY A 41 20.47 19.44 -16.50
N MET A 42 19.47 18.59 -16.78
CA MET A 42 19.08 18.16 -18.11
C MET A 42 17.63 18.54 -18.41
N ASP A 43 17.30 18.61 -19.70
CA ASP A 43 15.92 18.65 -20.18
C ASP A 43 15.49 17.27 -20.68
N ILE A 44 14.19 16.98 -20.60
CA ILE A 44 13.61 15.74 -21.11
C ILE A 44 12.64 16.06 -22.25
N SER A 45 12.71 15.30 -23.34
CA SER A 45 11.84 15.53 -24.49
C SER A 45 10.45 14.92 -24.30
N GLU A 46 9.42 15.60 -24.80
CA GLU A 46 8.02 15.17 -24.66
C GLU A 46 7.77 13.72 -25.14
N PRO A 47 8.31 13.26 -26.29
CA PRO A 47 8.10 11.88 -26.72
C PRO A 47 8.70 10.85 -25.76
N ILE A 48 9.80 11.19 -25.09
CA ILE A 48 10.44 10.30 -24.12
C ILE A 48 9.58 10.23 -22.85
N VAL A 49 9.04 11.35 -22.38
CA VAL A 49 8.12 11.36 -21.23
C VAL A 49 6.86 10.55 -21.53
N ALA A 50 6.29 10.68 -22.73
CA ALA A 50 5.14 9.88 -23.15
C ALA A 50 5.45 8.38 -23.15
N CYS A 51 6.60 7.98 -23.70
CA CYS A 51 7.07 6.60 -23.67
C CYS A 51 7.25 6.07 -22.24
N ILE A 52 7.82 6.87 -21.33
CA ILE A 52 7.99 6.49 -19.92
C ILE A 52 6.62 6.29 -19.25
N ALA A 53 5.66 7.19 -19.51
CA ALA A 53 4.31 7.08 -18.97
C ALA A 53 3.61 5.80 -19.42
N ASP A 54 3.66 5.47 -20.70
CA ASP A 54 3.09 4.23 -21.23
C ASP A 54 3.77 2.99 -20.68
N LEU A 55 5.10 3.00 -20.55
CA LEU A 55 5.85 1.88 -20.00
C LEU A 55 5.53 1.66 -18.52
N ALA A 56 5.51 2.73 -17.72
CA ALA A 56 5.22 2.66 -16.30
C ALA A 56 3.76 2.25 -16.04
N PHE A 57 2.81 2.66 -16.89
CA PHE A 57 1.42 2.24 -16.79
C PHE A 57 1.27 0.73 -17.06
N LYS A 58 1.89 0.22 -18.13
CA LYS A 58 1.94 -1.23 -18.42
C LYS A 58 2.63 -2.03 -17.31
N TYR A 59 3.70 -1.47 -16.75
CA TYR A 59 4.40 -2.07 -15.62
C TYR A 59 3.50 -2.16 -14.38
N ALA A 60 2.71 -1.12 -14.10
CA ALA A 60 1.77 -1.13 -12.97
C ALA A 60 0.71 -2.24 -13.10
N GLU A 61 0.22 -2.51 -14.32
CA GLU A 61 -0.69 -3.63 -14.58
C GLU A 61 -0.05 -4.98 -14.24
N GLN A 62 1.19 -5.22 -14.71
CA GLN A 62 1.90 -6.47 -14.41
C GLN A 62 2.21 -6.59 -12.92
N LEU A 63 2.64 -5.50 -12.29
CA LEU A 63 2.91 -5.45 -10.86
C LEU A 63 1.65 -5.80 -10.05
N ALA A 64 0.47 -5.29 -10.41
CA ALA A 64 -0.77 -5.60 -9.73
C ALA A 64 -1.10 -7.12 -9.78
N LYS A 65 -0.91 -7.76 -10.95
CA LYS A 65 -1.09 -9.21 -11.12
C LYS A 65 -0.10 -10.00 -10.27
N ASP A 66 1.16 -9.60 -10.26
CA ASP A 66 2.19 -10.26 -9.46
C ASP A 66 1.89 -10.15 -7.96
N LEU A 67 1.48 -8.96 -7.48
CA LEU A 67 1.12 -8.75 -6.08
C LEU A 67 -0.08 -9.60 -5.64
N GLU A 68 -1.10 -9.72 -6.51
CA GLU A 68 -2.23 -10.60 -6.26
C GLU A 68 -1.77 -12.06 -6.13
N LEU A 69 -0.94 -12.54 -7.07
CA LEU A 69 -0.41 -13.90 -7.05
C LEU A 69 0.45 -14.17 -5.81
N PHE A 70 1.26 -13.22 -5.36
CA PHE A 70 2.05 -13.36 -4.14
C PHE A 70 1.17 -13.47 -2.88
N ALA A 71 0.14 -12.65 -2.79
CA ALA A 71 -0.82 -12.74 -1.69
C ALA A 71 -1.55 -14.09 -1.70
N GLN A 72 -2.02 -14.55 -2.87
CA GLN A 72 -2.68 -15.84 -3.04
C GLN A 72 -1.76 -17.02 -2.72
N HIS A 73 -0.49 -16.97 -3.13
CA HIS A 73 0.50 -18.00 -2.81
C HIS A 73 0.70 -18.16 -1.30
N ALA A 74 0.61 -17.07 -0.55
CA ALA A 74 0.66 -17.07 0.91
C ALA A 74 -0.72 -17.36 1.59
N GLY A 75 -1.74 -17.75 0.83
CA GLY A 75 -3.09 -18.04 1.33
C GLY A 75 -3.87 -16.81 1.79
N ARG A 76 -3.48 -15.60 1.36
CA ARG A 76 -4.11 -14.33 1.73
C ARG A 76 -4.97 -13.79 0.58
N LYS A 77 -5.99 -13.01 0.94
CA LYS A 77 -6.85 -12.25 0.00
C LYS A 77 -6.50 -10.77 -0.07
N SER A 78 -5.53 -10.33 0.72
CA SER A 78 -5.13 -8.93 0.84
C SER A 78 -3.61 -8.85 0.72
N VAL A 79 -3.16 -7.95 -0.16
CA VAL A 79 -1.76 -7.64 -0.40
C VAL A 79 -1.19 -6.92 0.81
N ASN A 80 0.03 -7.28 1.20
CA ASN A 80 0.77 -6.62 2.27
C ASN A 80 2.17 -6.20 1.80
N MET A 81 2.97 -5.66 2.72
CA MET A 81 4.29 -5.16 2.38
C MET A 81 5.29 -6.26 1.95
N GLU A 82 5.11 -7.50 2.41
CA GLU A 82 5.99 -8.61 1.99
C GLU A 82 5.79 -8.93 0.50
N ASP A 83 4.57 -8.82 -0.02
CA ASP A 83 4.28 -8.98 -1.46
C ASP A 83 4.97 -7.90 -2.29
N VAL A 84 4.93 -6.64 -1.80
CA VAL A 84 5.60 -5.50 -2.44
C VAL A 84 7.11 -5.70 -2.44
N ILE A 85 7.70 -6.13 -1.33
CA ILE A 85 9.14 -6.42 -1.25
C ILE A 85 9.51 -7.59 -2.19
N LEU A 86 8.67 -8.63 -2.27
CA LEU A 86 8.90 -9.79 -3.13
C LEU A 86 8.88 -9.42 -4.62
N SER A 87 8.09 -8.43 -5.04
CA SER A 87 8.12 -7.91 -6.42
C SER A 87 9.51 -7.45 -6.87
N ALA A 88 10.36 -7.01 -5.93
CA ALA A 88 11.72 -6.56 -6.18
C ALA A 88 12.79 -7.66 -6.05
N HIS A 89 12.43 -8.94 -5.93
CA HIS A 89 13.38 -10.05 -5.66
C HIS A 89 14.51 -10.20 -6.69
N ARG A 90 14.34 -9.68 -7.92
CA ARG A 90 15.38 -9.71 -8.96
C ARG A 90 16.45 -8.62 -8.78
N ASN A 91 16.22 -7.67 -7.86
CA ASN A 91 17.09 -6.55 -7.58
C ASN A 91 17.24 -6.39 -6.05
N GLU A 92 18.30 -6.99 -5.51
CA GLU A 92 18.57 -6.99 -4.06
C GLU A 92 18.68 -5.58 -3.46
N HIS A 93 19.25 -4.62 -4.20
CA HIS A 93 19.34 -3.23 -3.74
C HIS A 93 17.96 -2.58 -3.61
N LEU A 94 17.07 -2.82 -4.58
CA LEU A 94 15.70 -2.33 -4.54
C LEU A 94 14.91 -3.02 -3.41
N ALA A 95 15.01 -4.34 -3.29
CA ALA A 95 14.35 -5.08 -2.22
C ALA A 95 14.81 -4.61 -0.83
N ALA A 96 16.10 -4.35 -0.64
CA ALA A 96 16.63 -3.77 0.60
C ALA A 96 16.08 -2.36 0.88
N SER A 97 16.00 -1.51 -0.15
CA SER A 97 15.44 -0.16 -0.03
C SER A 97 13.95 -0.21 0.38
N LEU A 98 13.16 -1.10 -0.24
CA LEU A 98 11.75 -1.30 0.12
C LEU A 98 11.57 -1.83 1.55
N ARG A 99 12.44 -2.75 2.00
CA ARG A 99 12.45 -3.23 3.39
C ARG A 99 12.74 -2.08 4.37
N SER A 100 13.73 -1.23 4.07
CA SER A 100 14.03 -0.06 4.90
C SER A 100 12.81 0.86 4.99
N PHE A 101 12.21 1.19 3.85
CA PHE A 101 11.02 2.03 3.79
C PHE A 101 9.83 1.44 4.56
N SER A 102 9.62 0.11 4.48
CA SER A 102 8.61 -0.58 5.30
C SER A 102 8.81 -0.39 6.80
N ASN A 103 10.05 -0.50 7.26
CA ASN A 103 10.37 -0.35 8.68
C ASN A 103 10.14 1.08 9.15
N ASP A 104 10.50 2.07 8.31
CA ASP A 104 10.26 3.49 8.60
C ASP A 104 8.77 3.82 8.70
N LEU A 105 7.93 3.22 7.86
CA LEU A 105 6.46 3.37 7.95
C LEU A 105 5.93 2.78 9.27
N LYS A 106 6.36 1.57 9.64
CA LYS A 106 5.96 0.92 10.91
C LYS A 106 6.41 1.72 12.14
N ALA A 107 7.54 2.43 12.05
CA ALA A 107 8.03 3.28 13.13
C ALA A 107 7.25 4.59 13.27
N ARG A 108 6.61 5.06 12.18
CA ARG A 108 5.84 6.32 12.14
C ARG A 108 4.36 6.13 12.44
N GLU A 109 3.83 4.91 12.42
CA GLU A 109 2.46 4.66 12.85
C GLU A 109 2.32 4.97 14.36
N PRO A 110 1.36 5.83 14.76
CA PRO A 110 1.09 6.07 16.17
C PRO A 110 0.67 4.73 16.79
N GLN A 111 1.42 4.27 17.80
CA GLN A 111 1.07 3.08 18.58
C GLN A 111 -0.33 3.28 19.18
N SER A 112 -1.37 2.81 18.51
CA SER A 112 -2.69 2.67 19.09
C SER A 112 -2.56 1.64 20.22
N GLU A 113 -2.53 2.17 21.44
CA GLU A 113 -2.75 1.53 22.72
C GLU A 113 -2.60 0.00 22.74
N LYS A 114 -1.36 -0.47 22.92
CA LYS A 114 -1.13 -1.79 23.50
C LYS A 114 -1.79 -1.79 24.89
N LYS A 115 -3.03 -2.30 24.94
CA LYS A 115 -3.77 -2.67 26.15
C LYS A 115 -2.83 -3.34 27.14
N ARG A 116 -2.39 -2.56 28.12
CA ARG A 116 -1.68 -3.05 29.29
C ARG A 116 -2.67 -3.84 30.16
N LYS A 117 -2.21 -5.03 30.56
CA LYS A 117 -2.63 -5.85 31.71
C LYS A 117 -4.00 -6.56 31.62
N LYS A 118 -3.94 -7.86 31.29
CA LYS A 118 -4.73 -8.86 32.02
C LYS A 118 -3.76 -9.78 32.77
N VAL A 119 -3.28 -9.31 33.92
CA VAL A 119 -2.65 -10.20 34.91
C VAL A 119 -3.80 -10.94 35.58
N SER A 120 -3.75 -12.26 35.42
CA SER A 120 -4.56 -13.26 36.07
C SER A 120 -4.54 -13.09 37.60
N LYS A 121 -5.69 -13.08 38.26
CA LYS A 121 -5.77 -13.50 39.67
C LYS A 121 -7.08 -14.23 39.92
N LYS A 122 -6.95 -15.53 40.19
CA LYS A 122 -7.98 -16.50 40.53
C LYS A 122 -8.01 -16.64 42.06
N GLU A 123 -9.24 -16.68 42.59
CA GLU A 123 -9.69 -17.19 43.92
C GLU A 123 -9.19 -16.46 45.18
N GLU A 124 -9.89 -16.39 46.31
CA GLU A 124 -11.30 -16.56 46.73
C GLU A 124 -11.26 -16.29 48.26
N LYS A 125 -12.22 -15.52 48.80
CA LYS A 125 -12.90 -15.69 50.12
C LYS A 125 -13.19 -14.38 50.86
N ALA A 126 -14.49 -14.14 50.92
CA ALA A 126 -15.31 -13.84 52.10
C ALA A 126 -14.90 -12.68 53.02
N SER A 127 -15.72 -11.62 52.92
CA SER A 127 -16.41 -10.93 54.01
C SER A 127 -15.65 -10.61 55.29
N THR A 128 -15.38 -9.32 55.51
CA THR A 128 -15.91 -8.57 56.67
C THR A 128 -15.94 -7.08 56.39
N SER A 129 -17.12 -6.52 56.65
CA SER A 129 -17.51 -5.12 56.82
C SER A 129 -16.51 -4.19 57.52
N ALA A 130 -16.38 -2.96 57.03
CA ALA A 130 -16.69 -1.70 57.74
C ALA A 130 -15.90 -0.50 57.17
N VAL A 131 -16.64 0.60 57.04
CA VAL A 131 -16.29 1.94 56.56
C VAL A 131 -15.20 2.60 57.42
N HIS A 132 -14.22 3.29 56.80
CA HIS A 132 -13.72 4.60 57.28
C HIS A 132 -12.88 5.37 56.25
N ILE A 133 -13.24 6.65 56.02
CA ILE A 133 -12.51 7.78 55.41
C ILE A 133 -12.16 8.69 56.62
N PRO A 134 -10.97 9.32 56.82
CA PRO A 134 -10.41 10.44 56.02
C PRO A 134 -8.85 10.46 55.89
N ASP A 135 -8.27 11.03 54.82
CA ASP A 135 -7.87 12.43 54.51
C ASP A 135 -6.50 12.84 55.07
N LEU A 136 -5.52 12.99 54.17
CA LEU A 136 -4.55 14.11 54.06
C LEU A 136 -3.85 14.07 52.70
#